data_AF-A0A0F8D0K1-F1
#
_entry.id   AF-A0A0F8D0K1-F1
#
_cell.length_a   1.000
_cell.length_b   1.000
_cell.length_c   1.000
_cell.angle_alpha   90.00
_cell.angle_beta   90.00
_cell.angle_gamma   90.00
#
_symmetry.space_group_name_H-M   'P 1'
#
loop_
_entity.id
_entity.type
_entity.pdbx_description
1 polymer ?
#
loop_
_entity_poly.entity_id
_entity_poly.type
_entity_poly.pdbx_seq_one_letter_code
_entity_poly.pdbx_strand_id
1 'polypeptide(L)'
;MGSAAGAAAGVVAGVAAGVVAGVTMKYTYDKYIQEQQVHKKLKSIPIKVFKRGPFPVTVKSVYPDRQTFSHNLKSPIWIEFDAPIDSSTVTKDTVIVKSSVSDEPVEGFLDAGNRILMFRPYGKYPVENGGAKVSITLIGTDTGSGAITDTKGVLLDGDKDGKAGGDFEYKFSIMR
;
A
#
# COMPACT_ATOMS: atom_id res chain seq x y z
N MET A 1 -8.15 69.27 60.34
CA MET A 1 -6.89 69.81 59.78
C MET A 1 -5.75 69.35 60.67
N GLY A 2 -4.67 68.79 60.10
CA GLY A 2 -3.40 68.59 60.80
C GLY A 2 -2.95 67.14 61.00
N SER A 3 -2.20 66.63 60.02
CA SER A 3 -1.01 65.75 60.15
C SER A 3 -0.02 66.31 61.19
N ALA A 4 0.98 65.62 61.74
CA ALA A 4 1.49 64.24 61.75
C ALA A 4 2.60 64.17 62.83
N ALA A 5 3.13 62.96 63.07
CA ALA A 5 4.39 62.59 63.76
C ALA A 5 4.34 62.57 65.31
N GLY A 6 4.90 61.56 65.99
CA GLY A 6 5.70 60.43 65.55
C GLY A 6 6.24 59.61 66.74
N ALA A 7 7.10 58.63 66.41
CA ALA A 7 7.98 57.81 67.27
C ALA A 7 7.31 56.74 68.17
N ALA A 8 7.85 55.54 68.37
CA ALA A 8 9.01 54.85 67.82
C ALA A 8 8.98 53.37 68.24
N ALA A 9 9.68 52.55 67.44
CA ALA A 9 10.52 51.40 67.80
C ALA A 9 9.98 50.24 68.67
N GLY A 10 10.16 49.01 68.14
CA GLY A 10 10.07 47.78 68.90
C GLY A 10 10.25 46.51 68.06
N VAL A 11 11.50 46.18 67.77
CA VAL A 11 12.06 45.07 66.97
C VAL A 11 11.63 43.66 67.42
N VAL A 12 11.36 42.73 66.49
CA VAL A 12 11.90 41.34 66.56
C VAL A 12 12.18 40.80 65.15
N ALA A 13 13.42 40.36 64.96
CA ALA A 13 13.99 39.74 63.77
C ALA A 13 13.76 38.22 63.74
N GLY A 14 13.84 37.57 62.57
CA GLY A 14 14.10 36.13 62.52
C GLY A 14 13.81 35.37 61.22
N VAL A 15 14.85 35.24 60.38
CA VAL A 15 15.25 34.06 59.56
C VAL A 15 14.29 33.52 58.48
N ALA A 16 14.65 33.73 57.21
CA ALA A 16 14.31 32.81 56.10
C ALA A 16 15.31 32.92 54.94
N ALA A 17 16.55 32.45 55.13
CA ALA A 17 17.51 32.25 54.04
C ALA A 17 18.03 30.82 54.13
N GLY A 18 17.53 29.90 53.29
CA GLY A 18 18.11 28.54 53.24
C GLY A 18 17.44 27.49 52.36
N VAL A 19 16.16 27.61 52.00
CA VAL A 19 15.45 26.44 51.39
C VAL A 19 15.33 26.49 49.86
N VAL A 20 15.49 27.66 49.21
CA VAL A 20 15.08 27.82 47.80
C VAL A 20 16.14 27.38 46.78
N ALA A 21 17.44 27.39 47.13
CA ALA A 21 18.52 27.11 46.18
C ALA A 21 18.76 25.61 45.89
N GLY A 22 18.50 24.72 46.85
CA GLY A 22 18.78 23.28 46.69
C GLY A 22 17.77 22.55 45.78
N VAL A 23 16.51 22.99 45.76
CA VAL A 23 15.43 22.35 44.99
C VAL A 23 15.54 22.67 43.50
N THR A 24 15.91 23.91 43.15
CA THR A 24 16.03 24.36 41.76
C THR A 24 17.21 23.72 41.03
N MET A 25 18.37 23.60 41.69
CA MET A 25 19.55 22.94 41.09
C MET A 25 19.30 21.46 40.80
N LYS A 26 18.67 20.73 41.72
CA LYS A 26 18.35 19.31 41.52
C LYS A 26 17.42 19.11 40.32
N TYR A 27 16.39 19.95 40.20
CA TYR A 27 15.43 19.85 39.10
C TYR A 27 16.07 20.09 37.73
N THR A 28 16.98 21.08 37.63
CA THR A 28 17.69 21.36 36.38
C THR A 28 18.69 20.26 36.01
N TYR A 29 19.35 19.66 37.01
CA TYR A 29 20.32 18.61 36.79
C TYR A 29 19.64 17.30 36.36
N ASP A 30 18.58 16.90 37.05
CA ASP A 30 17.80 15.71 36.70
C ASP A 30 17.18 15.85 35.30
N LYS A 31 16.67 17.03 34.94
CA LYS A 31 16.14 17.32 33.60
C LYS A 31 17.23 17.21 32.52
N TYR A 32 18.43 17.74 32.77
CA TYR A 32 19.55 17.66 31.81
C TYR A 32 20.02 16.22 31.58
N ILE A 33 20.14 15.41 32.65
CA ILE A 33 20.53 14.01 32.54
C ILE A 33 19.44 13.19 31.83
N GLN A 34 18.17 13.45 32.13
CA GLN A 34 17.05 12.79 31.47
C GLN A 34 17.00 13.13 29.96
N GLU A 35 17.18 14.40 29.58
CA GLU A 35 17.25 14.82 28.17
C GLU A 35 18.44 14.20 27.43
N GLN A 36 19.62 14.12 28.07
CA GLN A 36 20.80 13.42 27.54
C GLN A 36 20.54 11.93 27.35
N GLN A 37 19.87 11.28 28.29
CA GLN A 37 19.52 9.85 28.18
C GLN A 37 18.49 9.59 27.08
N VAL A 38 17.48 10.44 26.93
CA VAL A 38 16.49 10.33 25.84
C VAL A 38 17.17 10.55 24.47
N HIS A 39 18.04 11.55 24.34
CA HIS A 39 18.79 11.79 23.10
C HIS A 39 19.74 10.64 22.75
N LYS A 40 20.40 10.04 23.75
CA LYS A 40 21.24 8.85 23.54
C LYS A 40 20.42 7.63 23.13
N LYS A 41 19.25 7.40 23.75
CA LYS A 41 18.34 6.31 23.36
C LYS A 41 17.74 6.49 21.97
N LEU A 42 17.47 7.73 21.54
CA LEU A 42 17.01 8.01 20.18
C LEU A 42 18.11 7.73 19.14
N LYS A 43 19.36 8.11 19.44
CA LYS A 43 20.51 7.86 18.55
C LYS A 43 20.91 6.38 18.46
N SER A 44 20.54 5.56 19.45
CA SER A 44 20.91 4.14 19.51
C SER A 44 19.88 3.20 18.92
N ILE A 45 18.80 3.69 18.31
CA ILE A 45 17.95 2.84 17.48
C ILE A 45 18.63 2.79 16.11
N PRO A 46 19.31 1.69 15.74
CA PRO A 46 19.65 1.50 14.34
C PRO A 46 18.32 1.39 13.61
N ILE A 47 17.91 2.47 12.95
CA ILE A 47 16.96 2.37 11.85
C ILE A 47 17.71 1.51 10.83
N LYS A 48 17.51 0.19 10.92
CA LYS A 48 17.70 -0.69 9.78
C LYS A 48 16.73 -0.15 8.74
N VAL A 49 17.23 0.77 7.91
CA VAL A 49 16.64 1.09 6.63
C VAL A 49 16.77 -0.20 5.86
N PHE A 50 15.80 -1.10 6.06
CA PHE A 50 15.52 -2.15 5.10
C PHE A 50 15.31 -1.37 3.82
N LYS A 51 16.31 -1.38 2.95
CA LYS A 51 16.13 -1.08 1.54
C LYS A 51 15.22 -2.20 1.01
N ARG A 52 13.93 -2.16 1.36
CA ARG A 52 12.91 -2.80 0.55
C ARG A 52 13.14 -2.18 -0.82
N GLY A 53 13.44 -3.02 -1.81
CA GLY A 53 13.38 -2.59 -3.20
C GLY A 53 12.03 -1.93 -3.49
N PRO A 54 11.86 -1.29 -4.65
CA PRO A 54 10.53 -0.85 -5.06
C PRO A 54 9.56 -2.03 -4.87
N PHE A 55 8.45 -1.78 -4.18
CA PHE A 55 7.42 -2.81 -4.05
C PHE A 55 6.97 -3.18 -5.47
N PRO A 56 6.95 -4.47 -5.81
CA PRO A 56 6.47 -4.91 -7.11
C PRO A 56 5.03 -4.43 -7.32
N VAL A 57 4.70 -4.14 -8.58
CA VAL A 57 3.34 -3.71 -8.96
C VAL A 57 2.36 -4.84 -8.70
N THR A 58 1.17 -4.52 -8.21
CA THR A 58 0.09 -5.49 -7.97
C THR A 58 -1.19 -5.10 -8.71
N VAL A 59 -2.08 -6.07 -8.89
CA VAL A 59 -3.45 -5.79 -9.34
C VAL A 59 -4.25 -5.13 -8.23
N LYS A 60 -4.70 -3.89 -8.46
CA LYS A 60 -5.52 -3.12 -7.51
C LYS A 60 -6.98 -3.52 -7.57
N SER A 61 -7.55 -3.62 -8.77
CA SER A 61 -8.98 -3.90 -8.95
C SER A 61 -9.25 -4.53 -10.33
N VAL A 62 -10.36 -5.25 -10.41
CA VAL A 62 -10.87 -5.87 -11.64
C VAL A 62 -12.30 -5.43 -11.85
N TYR A 63 -12.64 -5.05 -13.08
CA TYR A 63 -13.97 -4.61 -13.48
C TYR A 63 -14.45 -5.37 -14.73
N PRO A 64 -15.78 -5.45 -14.96
CA PRO A 64 -16.82 -5.07 -14.01
C PRO A 64 -16.84 -6.02 -12.80
N ASP A 65 -17.69 -5.74 -11.82
CA ASP A 65 -17.92 -6.70 -10.75
C ASP A 65 -18.54 -8.01 -11.29
N ARG A 66 -18.52 -9.05 -10.45
CA ARG A 66 -18.95 -10.40 -10.83
C ARG A 66 -20.43 -10.47 -11.25
N GLN A 67 -21.31 -9.67 -10.65
CA GLN A 67 -22.74 -9.67 -10.93
C GLN A 67 -23.05 -8.95 -12.25
N THR A 68 -22.36 -7.85 -12.52
CA THR A 68 -22.47 -7.16 -13.79
C THR A 68 -21.92 -8.03 -14.93
N PHE A 69 -20.79 -8.72 -14.72
CA PHE A 69 -20.23 -9.65 -15.70
C PHE A 69 -21.17 -10.82 -16.00
N SER A 70 -21.85 -11.37 -14.99
CA SER A 70 -22.59 -12.63 -15.12
C SER A 70 -23.74 -12.60 -16.11
N HIS A 71 -24.23 -11.40 -16.48
CA HIS A 71 -25.36 -11.20 -17.39
C HIS A 71 -24.94 -10.63 -18.76
N ASN A 72 -23.64 -10.36 -18.97
CA ASN A 72 -23.14 -9.78 -20.21
C ASN A 72 -22.03 -10.64 -20.82
N LEU A 73 -22.44 -11.50 -21.76
CA LEU A 73 -21.55 -12.41 -22.48
C LEU A 73 -20.51 -11.74 -23.38
N LYS A 74 -20.57 -10.41 -23.55
CA LYS A 74 -19.59 -9.63 -24.32
C LYS A 74 -18.88 -8.58 -23.46
N SER A 75 -19.03 -8.68 -22.14
CA SER A 75 -18.46 -7.67 -21.24
C SER A 75 -16.95 -7.61 -21.43
N PRO A 76 -16.35 -6.44 -21.67
CA PRO A 76 -14.92 -6.30 -21.52
C PRO A 76 -14.53 -6.53 -20.06
N ILE A 77 -13.31 -7.03 -19.85
CA ILE A 77 -12.66 -7.13 -18.55
C ILE A 77 -11.62 -6.02 -18.48
N TRP A 78 -11.64 -5.26 -17.39
CA TRP A 78 -10.65 -4.24 -17.10
C TRP A 78 -9.88 -4.60 -15.85
N ILE A 79 -8.59 -4.34 -15.84
CA ILE A 79 -7.72 -4.52 -14.69
C ILE A 79 -6.98 -3.22 -14.43
N GLU A 80 -7.06 -2.72 -13.20
CA GLU A 80 -6.29 -1.58 -12.73
C GLU A 80 -5.10 -2.08 -11.89
N PHE A 81 -3.92 -1.55 -12.18
CA PHE A 81 -2.70 -1.77 -11.40
C PHE A 81 -2.48 -0.64 -10.39
N ASP A 82 -1.87 -0.95 -9.24
CA ASP A 82 -1.59 0.04 -8.20
C ASP A 82 -0.50 1.06 -8.60
N ALA A 83 0.37 0.67 -9.53
CA ALA A 83 1.46 1.47 -10.07
C ALA A 83 1.67 1.20 -11.59
N PRO A 84 2.47 2.03 -12.29
CA PRO A 84 2.63 1.90 -13.73
C PRO A 84 3.33 0.60 -14.18
N ILE A 85 2.70 -0.12 -15.10
CA ILE A 85 3.26 -1.27 -15.82
C ILE A 85 3.94 -0.86 -17.13
N ASP A 86 4.83 -1.70 -17.63
CA ASP A 86 5.31 -1.62 -19.01
C ASP A 86 4.28 -2.29 -19.92
N SER A 87 3.49 -1.48 -20.63
CA SER A 87 2.44 -1.97 -21.51
C SER A 87 2.96 -2.84 -22.67
N SER A 88 4.24 -2.74 -23.03
CA SER A 88 4.83 -3.59 -24.08
C SER A 88 4.97 -5.06 -23.66
N THR A 89 4.97 -5.32 -22.34
CA THR A 89 4.99 -6.69 -21.79
C THR A 89 3.60 -7.32 -21.68
N VAL A 90 2.55 -6.56 -21.96
CA VAL A 90 1.16 -7.03 -21.97
C VAL A 90 0.82 -7.54 -23.36
N THR A 91 0.83 -8.86 -23.51
CA THR A 91 0.60 -9.55 -24.78
C THR A 91 -0.43 -10.65 -24.58
N LYS A 92 -0.85 -11.28 -25.69
CA LYS A 92 -1.72 -12.47 -25.66
C LYS A 92 -1.10 -13.67 -24.92
N ASP A 93 0.23 -13.68 -24.77
CA ASP A 93 0.96 -14.75 -24.11
C ASP A 93 1.13 -14.49 -22.60
N THR A 94 1.03 -13.21 -22.17
CA THR A 94 1.08 -12.81 -20.76
C THR A 94 -0.30 -12.50 -20.14
N VAL A 95 -1.34 -12.43 -20.97
CA VAL A 95 -2.75 -12.25 -20.55
C VAL A 95 -3.60 -13.35 -21.16
N ILE A 96 -3.97 -14.32 -20.34
CA ILE A 96 -4.68 -15.51 -20.79
C ILE A 96 -6.10 -15.48 -20.25
N VAL A 97 -7.08 -15.48 -21.15
CA VAL A 97 -8.51 -15.57 -20.78
C VAL A 97 -9.02 -16.96 -21.17
N LYS A 98 -9.65 -17.68 -20.24
CA LYS A 98 -10.20 -19.01 -20.49
C LYS A 98 -11.65 -19.10 -20.06
N SER A 99 -12.43 -19.93 -20.74
CA SER A 99 -13.76 -20.34 -20.29
C SER A 99 -13.71 -21.81 -19.85
N SER A 100 -14.44 -22.18 -18.81
CA SER A 100 -14.48 -23.56 -18.31
C SER A 100 -15.11 -24.57 -19.26
N VAL A 101 -15.69 -24.11 -20.37
CA VAL A 101 -16.33 -24.94 -21.40
C VAL A 101 -15.52 -24.99 -22.70
N SER A 102 -14.28 -24.49 -22.69
CA SER A 102 -13.37 -24.54 -23.84
C SER A 102 -11.92 -24.69 -23.36
N ASP A 103 -11.17 -25.57 -24.00
CA ASP A 103 -9.75 -25.74 -23.72
C ASP A 103 -8.89 -24.63 -24.35
N GLU A 104 -9.41 -23.97 -25.39
CA GLU A 104 -8.74 -22.88 -26.08
C GLU A 104 -8.92 -21.56 -25.31
N PRO A 105 -7.87 -20.70 -25.25
CA PRO A 105 -8.02 -19.35 -24.77
C PRO A 105 -9.08 -18.57 -25.57
N VAL A 106 -9.86 -17.73 -24.88
CA VAL A 106 -10.85 -16.86 -25.50
C VAL A 106 -10.11 -15.79 -26.30
N GLU A 107 -10.35 -15.75 -27.61
CA GLU A 107 -9.80 -14.70 -28.46
C GLU A 107 -10.47 -13.35 -28.21
N GLY A 108 -9.66 -12.29 -28.23
CA GLY A 108 -10.14 -10.94 -28.02
C GLY A 108 -9.13 -9.88 -28.37
N PHE A 109 -9.62 -8.64 -28.34
CA PHE A 109 -8.81 -7.44 -28.42
C PHE A 109 -8.23 -7.14 -27.03
N LEU A 110 -6.91 -7.00 -26.97
CA LEU A 110 -6.17 -6.66 -25.76
C LEU A 110 -5.56 -5.27 -25.94
N ASP A 111 -5.82 -4.39 -24.98
CA ASP A 111 -5.28 -3.03 -24.92
C ASP A 111 -4.71 -2.77 -23.54
N ALA A 112 -3.58 -2.08 -23.47
CA ALA A 112 -2.86 -1.84 -22.23
C ALA A 112 -2.26 -0.43 -22.26
N GLY A 113 -2.69 0.38 -21.31
CA GLY A 113 -2.01 1.62 -20.95
C GLY A 113 -1.12 1.42 -19.72
N ASN A 114 -0.58 2.52 -19.20
CA ASN A 114 0.36 2.46 -18.08
C ASN A 114 -0.20 1.84 -16.80
N ARG A 115 -1.52 1.91 -16.53
CA ARG A 115 -2.11 1.39 -15.28
C ARG A 115 -3.40 0.62 -15.49
N ILE A 116 -3.87 0.54 -16.72
CA ILE A 116 -5.15 -0.04 -17.06
C ILE A 116 -4.93 -1.00 -18.22
N LEU A 117 -5.40 -2.22 -18.04
CA LEU A 117 -5.49 -3.24 -19.08
C LEU A 117 -6.97 -3.47 -19.39
N MET A 118 -7.30 -3.61 -20.66
CA MET A 118 -8.62 -4.03 -21.14
C MET A 118 -8.47 -5.27 -22.01
N PHE A 119 -9.22 -6.31 -21.69
CA PHE A 119 -9.52 -7.40 -22.59
C PHE A 119 -10.97 -7.30 -23.06
N ARG A 120 -11.23 -7.35 -24.36
CA ARG A 120 -12.57 -7.42 -24.94
C ARG A 120 -12.68 -8.66 -25.83
N PRO A 121 -13.59 -9.60 -25.57
CA PRO A 121 -13.74 -10.76 -26.44
C PRO A 121 -14.22 -10.32 -27.84
N TYR A 122 -13.73 -10.96 -28.90
CA TYR A 122 -14.24 -10.68 -30.26
C TYR A 122 -15.68 -11.17 -30.43
N GLY A 123 -15.97 -12.33 -29.84
CA GLY A 123 -17.28 -12.95 -29.80
C GLY A 123 -17.95 -12.84 -28.44
N LYS A 124 -18.95 -13.70 -28.21
CA LYS A 124 -19.46 -13.96 -26.86
C LYS A 124 -18.50 -14.90 -26.15
N TYR A 125 -18.37 -14.77 -24.83
CA TYR A 125 -17.73 -15.79 -24.02
C TYR A 125 -18.41 -17.16 -24.24
N PRO A 126 -17.63 -18.24 -24.43
CA PRO A 126 -18.18 -19.59 -24.50
C PRO A 126 -18.97 -19.93 -23.23
N VAL A 127 -20.22 -20.37 -23.40
CA VAL A 127 -21.15 -20.68 -22.31
C VAL A 127 -22.09 -21.83 -22.69
N GLU A 128 -22.37 -22.74 -21.76
CA GLU A 128 -23.30 -23.85 -21.94
C GLU A 128 -24.61 -23.64 -21.14
N ASN A 129 -25.51 -24.63 -21.13
CA ASN A 129 -26.82 -24.52 -20.48
C ASN A 129 -26.74 -24.30 -18.96
N GLY A 130 -25.63 -24.69 -18.31
CA GLY A 130 -25.38 -24.47 -16.89
C GLY A 130 -24.59 -23.20 -16.56
N GLY A 131 -24.32 -22.33 -17.55
CA GLY A 131 -23.39 -21.21 -17.42
C GLY A 131 -21.94 -21.60 -17.73
N ALA A 132 -21.00 -20.74 -17.33
CA ALA A 132 -19.57 -20.99 -17.47
C ALA A 132 -18.77 -20.19 -16.45
N LYS A 133 -17.57 -20.66 -16.10
CA LYS A 133 -16.57 -19.87 -15.38
C LYS A 133 -15.60 -19.27 -16.37
N VAL A 134 -15.40 -17.96 -16.32
CA VAL A 134 -14.38 -17.28 -17.12
C VAL A 134 -13.25 -16.86 -16.20
N SER A 135 -12.01 -17.26 -16.50
CA SER A 135 -10.83 -16.78 -15.79
C SER A 135 -10.03 -15.82 -16.67
N ILE A 136 -9.46 -14.79 -16.05
CA ILE A 136 -8.37 -14.01 -16.61
C ILE A 136 -7.14 -14.24 -15.75
N THR A 137 -6.04 -14.61 -16.39
CA THR A 137 -4.75 -14.86 -15.77
C THR A 137 -3.73 -13.87 -16.31
N LEU A 138 -3.02 -13.20 -15.41
CA LEU A 138 -1.88 -12.36 -15.75
C LEU A 138 -0.60 -13.06 -15.30
N ILE A 139 0.31 -13.28 -16.25
CA ILE A 139 1.56 -13.99 -16.00
C ILE A 139 2.55 -13.03 -15.32
N GLY A 140 2.88 -13.30 -14.06
CA GLY A 140 3.90 -12.56 -13.32
C GLY A 140 5.21 -13.33 -13.20
N THR A 141 5.21 -14.64 -13.46
CA THR A 141 6.44 -15.45 -13.51
C THR A 141 6.72 -15.93 -14.93
N ASP A 142 7.86 -15.55 -15.49
CA ASP A 142 8.25 -16.00 -16.82
C ASP A 142 8.61 -17.49 -16.80
N THR A 143 7.82 -18.29 -17.52
CA THR A 143 8.02 -19.72 -17.74
C THR A 143 8.49 -20.04 -19.18
N GLY A 144 8.86 -19.02 -19.96
CA GLY A 144 9.36 -19.13 -21.32
C GLY A 144 8.53 -18.35 -22.36
N SER A 145 7.44 -17.69 -21.94
CA SER A 145 6.55 -16.89 -22.81
C SER A 145 6.52 -15.40 -22.43
N GLY A 146 7.37 -14.99 -21.50
CA GLY A 146 7.39 -13.65 -20.93
C GLY A 146 6.54 -13.54 -19.67
N ALA A 147 6.60 -12.35 -19.06
CA ALA A 147 5.81 -11.97 -17.90
C ALA A 147 5.56 -10.47 -17.92
N ILE A 148 4.50 -10.03 -17.23
CA ILE A 148 4.19 -8.61 -17.07
C ILE A 148 5.19 -7.99 -16.10
N THR A 149 5.75 -6.84 -16.50
CA THR A 149 6.69 -6.07 -15.68
C THR A 149 6.19 -4.64 -15.45
N ASP A 150 6.78 -3.99 -14.44
CA ASP A 150 6.70 -2.55 -14.27
C ASP A 150 7.61 -1.80 -15.25
N THR A 151 7.46 -0.46 -15.30
CA THR A 151 8.30 0.42 -16.13
C THR A 151 9.81 0.38 -15.81
N LYS A 152 10.22 -0.32 -14.74
CA LYS A 152 11.61 -0.53 -14.32
C LYS A 152 12.08 -1.97 -14.56
N GLY A 153 11.24 -2.82 -15.15
CA GLY A 153 11.53 -4.23 -15.41
C GLY A 153 11.33 -5.16 -14.22
N VAL A 154 10.67 -4.72 -13.15
CA VAL A 154 10.32 -5.58 -12.00
C VAL A 154 9.07 -6.38 -12.33
N LEU A 155 9.09 -7.70 -12.12
CA LEU A 155 7.94 -8.56 -12.36
C LEU A 155 6.73 -8.16 -11.52
N LEU A 156 5.53 -8.35 -12.09
CA LEU A 156 4.26 -8.28 -11.37
C LEU A 156 4.30 -9.17 -10.12
N ASP A 157 3.78 -8.68 -9.00
CA ASP A 157 3.44 -9.49 -7.83
C ASP A 157 1.97 -9.92 -7.96
N GLY A 158 1.77 -11.05 -8.64
CA GLY A 158 0.44 -11.52 -9.03
C GLY A 158 -0.32 -12.22 -7.91
N ASP A 159 0.41 -12.92 -7.02
CA ASP A 159 -0.16 -13.62 -5.86
C ASP A 159 -0.20 -12.76 -4.59
N LYS A 160 0.37 -11.55 -4.64
CA LYS A 160 0.38 -10.53 -3.59
C LYS A 160 1.14 -10.97 -2.35
N ASP A 161 2.20 -11.75 -2.51
CA ASP A 161 3.08 -12.18 -1.42
C ASP A 161 4.12 -11.11 -1.00
N GLY A 162 4.16 -9.99 -1.74
CA GLY A 162 5.10 -8.88 -1.54
C GLY A 162 6.43 -9.06 -2.26
N LYS A 163 6.57 -10.08 -3.11
CA LYS A 163 7.74 -10.35 -3.95
C LYS A 163 7.35 -10.33 -5.42
N ALA A 164 8.30 -9.95 -6.27
CA ALA A 164 8.09 -9.94 -7.71
C ALA A 164 7.96 -11.39 -8.21
N GLY A 165 6.95 -11.65 -9.04
CA GLY A 165 6.57 -12.99 -9.49
C GLY A 165 5.16 -13.39 -9.04
N GLY A 166 4.82 -14.65 -9.29
CA GLY A 166 3.48 -15.19 -9.06
C GLY A 166 2.45 -14.70 -10.09
N ASP A 167 1.51 -15.56 -10.44
CA ASP A 167 0.47 -15.23 -11.41
C ASP A 167 -0.78 -14.71 -10.71
N PHE A 168 -1.39 -13.69 -11.29
CA PHE A 168 -2.70 -13.23 -10.85
C PHE A 168 -3.78 -14.04 -11.56
N GLU A 169 -4.75 -14.58 -10.83
CA GLU A 169 -5.94 -15.23 -11.40
C GLU A 169 -7.22 -14.62 -10.84
N TYR A 170 -8.12 -14.20 -11.73
CA TYR A 170 -9.46 -13.75 -11.34
C TYR A 170 -10.54 -14.54 -12.09
N LYS A 171 -11.56 -14.99 -11.35
CA LYS A 171 -12.65 -15.82 -11.86
C LYS A 171 -13.98 -15.09 -11.81
N PHE A 172 -14.66 -15.10 -12.94
CA PHE A 172 -16.05 -14.70 -13.14
C PHE A 172 -16.92 -15.94 -13.34
N SER A 173 -18.22 -15.79 -13.05
CA SER A 173 -19.24 -16.76 -13.40
C SER A 173 -20.24 -16.10 -14.32
N ILE A 174 -20.59 -16.77 -15.41
CA ILE A 174 -21.68 -16.40 -16.30
C ILE A 174 -22.90 -17.23 -15.91
N MET A 175 -24.02 -16.55 -15.71
CA MET A 175 -25.32 -17.18 -15.45
C MET A 175 -26.13 -17.20 -16.75
N ARG A 176 -27.06 -18.14 -16.85
CA ARG A 176 -27.98 -18.25 -17.99
C ARG A 176 -29.41 -18.16 -17.50
#